data_AF-A0A9E3LDW3-F1
#
_entry.id   AF-A0A9E3LDW3-F1
#
_cell.length_a   1.000
_cell.length_b   1.000
_cell.length_c   1.000
_cell.angle_alpha   90.00
_cell.angle_beta   90.00
_cell.angle_gamma   90.00
#
_symmetry.space_group_name_H-M   'P 1'
#
loop_
_entity.id
_entity.type
_entity.pdbx_description
1 polymer ?
#
loop_
_entity_poly.entity_id
_entity_poly.type
_entity_poly.pdbx_seq_one_letter_code
_entity_poly.pdbx_strand_id
1 'polypeptide(L)'
;MSAAMMGILGTVVGASAVGMVGAARSIAQMYYPGMAANNEHRHQLLATVQQQRADTVQRWRAGLAGARDSYRQWAAGPRDGDPPNAVGDEWFEGLRPHLSSSDAGAQFRTAQDVNCDNATVVLLSLEIGRVEHEWMDEAQAGPRRARNRRG
;
A
#
# COMPACT_ATOMS: atom_id res chain seq x y z
N MET A 1 52.38 30.22 7.14
CA MET A 1 52.94 29.48 5.99
C MET A 1 52.09 28.24 5.76
N SER A 2 51.81 27.94 4.49
CA SER A 2 51.15 26.74 3.95
C SER A 2 49.63 26.61 4.13
N ALA A 3 48.83 26.27 3.13
CA ALA A 3 49.05 26.22 1.68
C ALA A 3 47.68 26.29 0.99
N ALA A 4 47.65 26.94 -0.16
CA ALA A 4 46.55 26.92 -1.10
C ALA A 4 46.25 25.49 -1.57
N MET A 5 44.97 25.17 -1.74
CA MET A 5 44.53 24.43 -2.92
C MET A 5 43.10 24.83 -3.27
N MET A 6 43.02 25.86 -4.12
CA MET A 6 41.87 26.12 -4.98
C MET A 6 41.55 24.90 -5.83
N GLY A 7 40.25 24.65 -6.01
CA GLY A 7 39.65 24.34 -7.30
C GLY A 7 39.92 22.96 -7.90
N ILE A 8 38.84 22.27 -8.26
CA ILE A 8 38.54 21.94 -9.66
C ILE A 8 37.01 21.83 -9.77
N LEU A 9 36.43 22.83 -10.43
CA LEU A 9 35.21 22.66 -11.22
C LEU A 9 35.58 21.77 -12.40
N GLY A 10 34.87 20.65 -12.56
CA GLY A 10 35.04 19.77 -13.71
C GLY A 10 33.72 19.06 -14.02
N THR A 11 32.88 19.70 -14.84
CA THR A 11 31.75 19.07 -15.52
C THR A 11 32.25 18.37 -16.80
N VAL A 12 31.99 17.08 -16.98
CA VAL A 12 31.85 16.40 -18.30
C VAL A 12 30.90 15.20 -18.06
N VAL A 13 29.63 15.29 -18.50
CA VAL A 13 29.04 14.76 -19.75
C VAL A 13 29.21 13.24 -19.91
N GLY A 14 28.09 12.55 -20.08
CA GLY A 14 28.01 11.09 -20.09
C GLY A 14 28.48 10.42 -21.39
N ALA A 15 28.73 9.12 -21.27
CA ALA A 15 28.61 8.13 -22.34
C ALA A 15 28.45 6.75 -21.68
N SER A 16 27.51 5.96 -22.17
CA SER A 16 27.22 4.60 -21.73
C SER A 16 28.44 3.68 -21.85
N ALA A 17 28.76 2.94 -20.80
CA ALA A 17 29.50 1.68 -20.90
C ALA A 17 29.08 0.76 -19.75
N VAL A 18 28.50 -0.37 -20.16
CA VAL A 18 28.11 -1.50 -19.33
C VAL A 18 29.36 -2.15 -18.71
N GLY A 19 29.33 -2.50 -17.42
CA GLY A 19 30.20 -3.54 -16.87
C GLY A 19 30.83 -3.25 -15.50
N MET A 20 30.60 -4.18 -14.58
CA MET A 20 31.31 -4.39 -13.30
C MET A 20 30.98 -3.47 -12.11
N VAL A 21 29.75 -3.58 -11.59
CA VAL A 21 29.50 -3.34 -10.15
C VAL A 21 29.83 -4.64 -9.41
N GLY A 22 31.12 -4.86 -9.18
CA GLY A 22 31.65 -5.97 -8.39
C GLY A 22 32.54 -5.42 -7.27
N ALA A 23 32.18 -5.80 -6.04
CA ALA A 23 32.98 -5.68 -4.81
C ALA A 23 33.13 -4.29 -4.17
N ALA A 24 32.11 -3.89 -3.41
CA ALA A 24 32.32 -3.21 -2.13
C ALA A 24 31.19 -3.56 -1.13
N ARG A 25 31.12 -4.81 -0.68
CA ARG A 25 30.14 -5.24 0.35
C ARG A 25 30.75 -5.91 1.59
N SER A 26 32.05 -5.82 1.81
CA SER A 26 32.73 -6.75 2.73
C SER A 26 33.74 -6.11 3.67
N ILE A 27 33.35 -5.07 4.42
CA ILE A 27 34.07 -4.71 5.66
C ILE A 27 33.14 -4.27 6.82
N ALA A 28 31.85 -4.05 6.59
CA ALA A 28 30.91 -3.66 7.65
C ALA A 28 30.50 -4.81 8.60
N GLN A 29 30.84 -6.06 8.27
CA GLN A 29 30.37 -7.24 9.02
C GLN A 29 31.21 -7.57 10.27
N MET A 30 32.39 -6.96 10.46
CA MET A 30 33.29 -7.37 11.54
C MET A 30 33.07 -6.64 12.88
N TYR A 31 32.31 -5.54 12.91
CA TYR A 31 32.18 -4.70 14.12
C TYR A 31 30.80 -4.67 14.78
N TYR A 32 29.74 -5.24 14.17
CA TYR A 32 28.38 -5.21 14.77
C TYR A 32 27.55 -6.47 14.47
N PRO A 33 27.86 -7.63 15.08
CA PRO A 33 27.03 -8.84 14.95
C PRO A 33 25.57 -8.63 15.42
N GLY A 34 25.33 -7.70 16.36
CA GLY A 34 23.99 -7.38 16.85
C GLY A 34 23.07 -6.61 15.88
N MET A 35 23.62 -5.98 14.83
CA MET A 35 22.79 -5.23 13.87
C MET A 35 22.25 -6.11 12.73
N ALA A 36 22.96 -7.16 12.35
CA ALA A 36 22.52 -8.06 11.27
C ALA A 36 21.27 -8.86 11.68
N ALA A 37 21.26 -9.43 12.90
CA ALA A 37 20.09 -10.16 13.43
C ALA A 37 18.86 -9.25 13.63
N ASN A 38 19.07 -8.00 14.06
CA ASN A 38 17.99 -7.02 14.22
C ASN A 38 17.41 -6.57 12.87
N ASN A 39 18.25 -6.41 11.84
CA ASN A 39 17.78 -6.08 10.50
C ASN A 39 17.01 -7.25 9.87
N GLU A 40 17.49 -8.48 10.00
CA GLU A 40 16.79 -9.68 9.51
C GLU A 40 15.41 -9.82 10.18
N HIS A 41 15.34 -9.69 11.50
CA HIS A 41 14.08 -9.72 12.23
C HIS A 41 13.10 -8.62 11.77
N ARG A 42 13.59 -7.39 11.55
CA ARG A 42 12.78 -6.29 11.00
C ARG A 42 12.29 -6.56 9.58
N HIS A 43 13.14 -7.12 8.72
CA HIS A 43 12.74 -7.49 7.36
C HIS A 43 11.63 -8.54 7.36
N GLN A 44 11.74 -9.55 8.22
CA GLN A 44 10.70 -10.57 8.40
C GLN A 44 9.39 -9.95 8.88
N LEU A 45 9.43 -9.06 9.90
CA LEU A 45 8.23 -8.37 10.38
C LEU A 45 7.57 -7.52 9.29
N LEU A 46 8.34 -6.72 8.55
CA LEU A 46 7.80 -5.90 7.46
C LEU A 46 7.17 -6.76 6.36
N ALA A 47 7.81 -7.87 5.99
CA ALA A 47 7.27 -8.80 5.00
C ALA A 47 5.93 -9.40 5.44
N THR A 48 5.81 -9.81 6.71
CA THR A 48 4.54 -10.34 7.25
C THR A 48 3.42 -9.31 7.21
N VAL A 49 3.70 -8.04 7.55
CA VAL A 49 2.70 -6.96 7.48
C VAL A 49 2.26 -6.70 6.04
N GLN A 50 3.19 -6.71 5.08
CA GLN A 50 2.85 -6.55 3.66
C GLN A 50 1.96 -7.68 3.15
N GLN A 51 2.28 -8.92 3.52
CA GLN A 51 1.48 -10.07 3.15
C GLN A 51 0.06 -9.98 3.73
N GLN A 52 -0.07 -9.65 5.01
CA GLN A 52 -1.38 -9.46 5.66
C GLN A 52 -2.22 -8.36 4.98
N ARG A 53 -1.60 -7.24 4.61
CA ARG A 53 -2.25 -6.14 3.89
C ARG A 53 -2.73 -6.61 2.51
N ALA A 54 -1.89 -7.29 1.74
CA ALA A 54 -2.25 -7.84 0.44
C ALA A 54 -3.42 -8.84 0.54
N ASP A 55 -3.35 -9.78 1.48
CA ASP A 55 -4.41 -10.77 1.71
C ASP A 55 -5.74 -10.10 2.10
N THR A 56 -5.68 -9.02 2.87
CA THR A 56 -6.86 -8.24 3.28
C THR A 56 -7.48 -7.52 2.07
N VAL A 57 -6.68 -6.85 1.24
CA VAL A 57 -7.16 -6.21 0.01
C VAL A 57 -7.78 -7.24 -0.95
N GLN A 58 -7.16 -8.41 -1.10
CA GLN A 58 -7.70 -9.48 -1.94
C GLN A 58 -9.06 -9.97 -1.43
N ARG A 59 -9.22 -10.15 -0.12
CA ARG A 59 -10.52 -10.51 0.48
C ARG A 59 -11.58 -9.45 0.22
N TRP A 60 -11.25 -8.17 0.34
CA TRP A 60 -12.19 -7.08 0.01
C TRP A 60 -12.58 -7.08 -1.46
N ARG A 61 -11.63 -7.25 -2.39
CA ARG A 61 -11.90 -7.31 -3.83
C ARG A 61 -12.77 -8.51 -4.20
N ALA A 62 -12.49 -9.68 -3.62
CA ALA A 62 -13.29 -10.88 -3.83
C ALA A 62 -14.71 -10.72 -3.29
N GLY A 63 -14.86 -10.16 -2.08
CA GLY A 63 -16.16 -9.85 -1.48
C GLY A 63 -16.98 -8.87 -2.33
N LEU A 64 -16.37 -7.78 -2.78
CA LEU A 64 -17.03 -6.80 -3.66
C LEU A 64 -17.47 -7.41 -4.99
N ALA A 65 -16.65 -8.28 -5.59
CA ALA A 65 -17.00 -8.99 -6.81
C ALA A 65 -18.19 -9.94 -6.60
N GLY A 66 -18.20 -10.68 -5.48
CA GLY A 66 -19.31 -11.54 -5.09
C GLY A 66 -20.60 -10.74 -4.87
N ALA A 67 -20.55 -9.66 -4.10
CA ALA A 67 -21.71 -8.81 -3.83
C ALA A 67 -22.28 -8.15 -5.10
N ARG A 68 -21.41 -7.72 -6.03
CA ARG A 68 -21.82 -7.26 -7.37
C ARG A 68 -22.57 -8.36 -8.13
N ASP A 69 -22.05 -9.58 -8.13
CA ASP A 69 -22.65 -10.68 -8.88
C ASP A 69 -23.99 -11.09 -8.27
N SER A 70 -24.12 -11.11 -6.93
CA SER A 70 -25.40 -11.29 -6.23
C SER A 70 -26.41 -10.20 -6.58
N TYR A 71 -25.99 -8.92 -6.57
CA TYR A 71 -26.86 -7.81 -6.95
C TYR A 71 -27.32 -7.93 -8.41
N ARG A 72 -26.43 -8.33 -9.33
CA ARG A 72 -26.77 -8.55 -10.74
C ARG A 72 -27.76 -9.68 -10.93
N GLN A 73 -27.57 -10.80 -10.22
CA GLN A 73 -28.51 -11.92 -10.26
C GLN A 73 -29.89 -11.51 -9.76
N TRP A 74 -29.97 -10.79 -8.63
CA TRP A 74 -31.20 -10.22 -8.13
C TRP A 74 -31.84 -9.25 -9.15
N ALA A 75 -31.05 -8.33 -9.72
CA ALA A 75 -31.54 -7.31 -10.64
C ALA A 75 -32.08 -7.90 -11.96
N ALA A 76 -31.56 -9.06 -12.38
CA ALA A 76 -31.98 -9.80 -13.57
C ALA A 76 -33.10 -10.82 -13.32
N GLY A 77 -33.35 -11.20 -12.05
CA GLY A 77 -34.38 -12.15 -11.66
C GLY A 77 -35.73 -11.51 -11.27
N PRO A 78 -36.70 -12.31 -10.82
CA PRO A 78 -37.90 -11.82 -10.16
C PRO A 78 -37.53 -11.05 -8.89
N ARG A 79 -37.89 -9.77 -8.82
CA ARG A 79 -37.51 -8.86 -7.72
C ARG A 79 -38.44 -9.00 -6.51
N ASP A 80 -38.74 -10.23 -6.13
CA ASP A 80 -39.76 -10.56 -5.12
C ASP A 80 -39.22 -10.41 -3.68
N GLY A 81 -38.16 -9.63 -3.48
CA GLY A 81 -37.53 -9.36 -2.20
C GLY A 81 -36.54 -8.20 -2.27
N ASP A 82 -36.01 -7.83 -1.10
CA ASP A 82 -35.08 -6.71 -0.96
C ASP A 82 -33.77 -6.94 -1.73
N PRO A 83 -33.13 -5.86 -2.23
CA PRO A 83 -31.84 -5.95 -2.88
C PRO A 83 -30.77 -6.49 -1.91
N PRO A 84 -29.80 -7.29 -2.41
CA PRO A 84 -28.66 -7.72 -1.61
C PRO A 84 -27.92 -6.52 -1.00
N ASN A 85 -27.64 -6.60 0.29
CA ASN A 85 -26.98 -5.56 1.07
C ASN A 85 -25.61 -6.09 1.56
N ALA A 86 -24.56 -5.30 1.36
CA ALA A 86 -23.20 -5.61 1.82
C ALA A 86 -22.96 -5.30 3.29
N VAL A 87 -23.83 -4.53 3.95
CA VAL A 87 -23.70 -4.20 5.39
C VAL A 87 -23.82 -5.48 6.22
N GLY A 88 -22.86 -5.70 7.11
CA GLY A 88 -22.74 -6.92 7.91
C GLY A 88 -21.85 -8.00 7.29
N ASP A 89 -21.49 -7.90 6.00
CA ASP A 89 -20.51 -8.81 5.41
C ASP A 89 -19.12 -8.55 5.97
N GLU A 90 -18.37 -9.63 6.27
CA GLU A 90 -17.01 -9.54 6.85
C GLU A 90 -16.09 -8.68 5.99
N TRP A 91 -16.16 -8.81 4.67
CA TRP A 91 -15.32 -8.04 3.75
C TRP A 91 -15.62 -6.53 3.84
N PHE A 92 -16.89 -6.16 3.95
CA PHE A 92 -17.30 -4.76 3.95
C PHE A 92 -17.09 -4.12 5.32
N GLU A 93 -17.42 -4.81 6.40
CA GLU A 93 -17.14 -4.34 7.76
C GLU A 93 -15.63 -4.24 8.04
N GLY A 94 -14.83 -5.11 7.42
CA GLY A 94 -13.37 -4.98 7.44
C GLY A 94 -12.85 -3.78 6.68
N LEU A 95 -13.47 -3.43 5.55
CA LEU A 95 -13.11 -2.25 4.73
C LEU A 95 -13.56 -0.93 5.37
N ARG A 96 -14.74 -0.93 6.00
CA ARG A 96 -15.45 0.26 6.48
C ARG A 96 -14.61 1.24 7.31
N PRO A 97 -13.75 0.82 8.26
CA PRO A 97 -12.89 1.72 9.02
C PRO A 97 -11.86 2.47 8.18
N HIS A 98 -11.50 1.94 7.01
CA HIS A 98 -10.46 2.48 6.13
C HIS A 98 -10.98 3.43 5.05
N LEU A 99 -12.31 3.53 4.90
CA LEU A 99 -12.94 4.42 3.93
C LEU A 99 -12.67 5.89 4.27
N SER A 100 -12.50 6.73 3.24
CA SER A 100 -12.31 8.17 3.41
C SER A 100 -13.44 8.79 4.26
N SER A 101 -13.11 9.74 5.12
CA SER A 101 -14.08 10.49 5.93
C SER A 101 -14.64 11.72 5.23
N SER A 102 -14.03 12.16 4.13
CA SER A 102 -14.35 13.44 3.46
C SER A 102 -14.94 13.30 2.06
N ASP A 103 -14.81 12.13 1.44
CA ASP A 103 -15.13 11.92 0.02
C ASP A 103 -16.30 10.96 -0.18
N ALA A 104 -16.45 10.42 -1.39
CA ALA A 104 -17.46 9.42 -1.72
C ALA A 104 -17.40 8.17 -0.82
N GLY A 105 -16.25 7.87 -0.20
CA GLY A 105 -16.13 6.83 0.82
C GLY A 105 -16.91 7.12 2.10
N ALA A 106 -17.13 8.39 2.43
CA ALA A 106 -17.71 8.81 3.72
C ALA A 106 -19.14 8.30 3.90
N GLN A 107 -19.93 8.28 2.83
CA GLN A 107 -21.32 7.83 2.87
C GLN A 107 -21.43 6.35 3.28
N PHE A 108 -20.45 5.53 2.89
CA PHE A 108 -20.47 4.08 3.15
C PHE A 108 -20.03 3.72 4.58
N ARG A 109 -19.38 4.66 5.29
CA ARG A 109 -18.94 4.45 6.68
C ARG A 109 -20.11 4.29 7.65
N THR A 110 -21.21 4.98 7.38
CA THR A 110 -22.40 5.02 8.24
C THR A 110 -23.65 4.48 7.56
N ALA A 111 -23.57 4.12 6.27
CA ALA A 111 -24.69 3.57 5.53
C ALA A 111 -25.25 2.31 6.21
N GLN A 112 -26.57 2.22 6.35
CA GLN A 112 -27.22 1.01 6.87
C GLN A 112 -27.58 0.03 5.75
N ASP A 113 -27.60 0.52 4.51
CA ASP A 113 -27.82 -0.28 3.31
C ASP A 113 -26.81 0.13 2.23
N VAL A 114 -26.15 -0.87 1.67
CA VAL A 114 -25.14 -0.73 0.61
C VAL A 114 -25.38 -1.84 -0.40
N ASN A 115 -26.17 -1.53 -1.42
CA ASN A 115 -26.40 -2.45 -2.53
C ASN A 115 -25.28 -2.27 -3.56
N CYS A 116 -24.62 -3.36 -3.95
CA CYS A 116 -23.49 -3.34 -4.87
C CYS A 116 -23.93 -3.19 -6.35
N ASP A 117 -24.64 -2.10 -6.64
CA ASP A 117 -24.91 -1.65 -7.99
C ASP A 117 -23.63 -1.16 -8.69
N ASN A 118 -23.70 -0.89 -10.00
CA ASN A 118 -22.49 -0.53 -10.76
C ASN A 118 -21.81 0.73 -10.22
N ALA A 119 -22.58 1.73 -9.74
CA ALA A 119 -22.03 2.96 -9.19
C ALA A 119 -21.30 2.70 -7.86
N THR A 120 -21.93 1.98 -6.95
CA THR A 120 -21.36 1.60 -5.64
C THR A 120 -20.11 0.75 -5.82
N VAL A 121 -20.13 -0.20 -6.75
CA VAL A 121 -18.96 -1.06 -7.05
C VAL A 121 -17.77 -0.23 -7.54
N VAL A 122 -18.00 0.74 -8.43
CA VAL A 122 -16.94 1.63 -8.89
C VAL A 122 -16.35 2.42 -7.72
N LEU A 123 -17.19 3.04 -6.89
CA LEU A 123 -16.73 3.85 -5.76
C LEU A 123 -15.94 3.02 -4.74
N LEU A 124 -16.46 1.87 -4.33
CA LEU A 124 -15.77 0.98 -3.39
C LEU A 124 -14.48 0.41 -3.98
N SER A 125 -14.44 0.11 -5.29
CA SER A 125 -13.21 -0.35 -5.93
C SER A 125 -12.09 0.70 -5.93
N LEU A 126 -12.45 1.99 -6.10
CA LEU A 126 -11.53 3.10 -6.02
C LEU A 126 -11.03 3.32 -4.59
N GLU A 127 -11.92 3.25 -3.59
CA GLU A 127 -11.52 3.35 -2.18
C GLU A 127 -10.58 2.21 -1.76
N ILE A 128 -10.86 0.96 -2.18
CA ILE A 128 -9.94 -0.17 -1.94
C ILE A 128 -8.57 0.11 -2.57
N GLY A 129 -8.54 0.64 -3.80
CA GLY A 129 -7.31 1.02 -4.48
C GLY A 129 -6.54 2.15 -3.77
N ARG A 130 -7.25 3.16 -3.24
CA ARG A 130 -6.66 4.23 -2.43
C ARG A 130 -6.00 3.66 -1.17
N VAL A 131 -6.72 2.81 -0.43
CA VAL A 131 -6.21 2.19 0.81
C VAL A 131 -4.99 1.32 0.51
N GLU A 132 -5.01 0.52 -0.56
CA GLU A 132 -3.86 -0.27 -0.99
C GLU A 132 -2.65 0.63 -1.31
N HIS A 133 -2.86 1.74 -2.02
CA HIS A 133 -1.79 2.68 -2.35
C HIS A 133 -1.21 3.35 -1.10
N GLU A 134 -2.05 3.81 -0.18
CA GLU A 134 -1.58 4.39 1.09
C GLU A 134 -0.76 3.40 1.91
N TRP A 135 -1.20 2.14 1.96
CA TRP A 135 -0.46 1.08 2.64
C TRP A 135 0.88 0.74 1.97
N MET A 136 0.96 0.84 0.64
CA MET A 136 2.22 0.69 -0.10
C MET A 136 3.16 1.88 0.12
N ASP A 137 2.63 3.09 0.18
CA ASP A 137 3.39 4.32 0.41
C ASP A 137 3.97 4.35 1.82
N GLU A 138 3.19 3.96 2.83
CA GLU A 138 3.67 3.77 4.22
C GLU A 138 4.85 2.78 4.29
N ALA A 139 4.78 1.70 3.51
CA ALA A 139 5.84 0.71 3.43
C ALA A 139 7.14 1.28 2.83
N GLN A 140 6.99 2.11 1.80
CA GLN A 140 8.10 2.73 1.08
C GLN A 140 8.70 3.93 1.84
N ALA A 141 7.91 4.61 2.68
CA ALA A 141 8.32 5.78 3.45
C ALA A 141 9.26 5.50 4.64
N GLY A 142 9.77 4.26 4.78
CA GLY A 142 10.82 3.88 5.73
C GLY A 142 12.07 4.81 5.70
N PRO A 143 13.03 4.66 6.64
CA PRO A 143 13.73 5.69 7.44
C PRO A 143 14.38 6.92 6.76
N ARG A 144 14.33 7.04 5.44
CA ARG A 144 14.86 8.16 4.64
C ARG A 144 14.26 9.52 5.03
N ARG A 145 13.00 9.58 5.49
CA ARG A 145 12.37 10.85 5.95
C ARG A 145 12.71 11.27 7.38
N ALA A 146 13.17 10.36 8.24
CA ALA A 146 13.55 10.70 9.62
C ALA A 146 14.85 11.54 9.70
N ARG A 147 15.72 11.45 8.69
CA ARG A 147 16.99 12.19 8.64
C ARG A 147 16.83 13.64 8.14
N ASN A 148 15.80 13.93 7.35
CA ASN A 148 15.60 15.25 6.73
C ASN A 148 14.72 16.22 7.54
N ARG A 149 14.25 15.86 8.74
CA ARG A 149 13.48 16.75 9.63
C ARG A 149 14.28 17.24 10.85
N ARG A 150 15.59 16.97 10.91
CA ARG A 150 16.50 17.41 11.98
C ARG A 150 17.75 18.14 11.45
N GLY A 151 17.68 18.68 10.23
CA GLY A 151 18.74 19.51 9.63
C GLY A 151 18.26 20.94 9.50
#